data_AF-A0A1F4VQQ2-F1
#
_entry.id   AF-A0A1F4VQQ2-F1
#
_cell.length_a   1.000
_cell.length_b   1.000
_cell.length_c   1.000
_cell.angle_alpha   90.00
_cell.angle_beta   90.00
_cell.angle_gamma   90.00
#
_symmetry.space_group_name_H-M   'P 1'
#
loop_
_entity.id
_entity.type
_entity.pdbx_description
1 polymer ?
#
loop_
_entity_poly.entity_id
_entity_poly.type
_entity_poly.pdbx_seq_one_letter_code
_entity_poly.pdbx_strand_id
1 'polypeptide(L)'
;MPSEPSPVRRRIELLSPSTPTGRAKLILFWARTVGIPLIIVLQLVFLGIFALRVKLETDLRQLSASVAEKEGVVAEAYDFEQTFRRTQLKLEQVAKIRDELCVSCAFETLNKIKPAEITFTTTRLEGEKFELIAETPKGLSFAAFVANILEEEGIREALLTSGSLNRGGNFVFTMELVLDKDKIR
;
A
#
# COMPACT_ATOMS: atom_id res chain seq x y z
N MET A 1 -103.25 18.33 -41.11
CA MET A 1 -104.27 18.74 -40.13
C MET A 1 -104.43 17.61 -39.10
N PRO A 2 -104.70 17.93 -37.84
CA PRO A 2 -103.66 18.01 -36.80
C PRO A 2 -104.04 17.26 -35.50
N SER A 3 -103.10 17.12 -34.57
CA SER A 3 -103.34 17.21 -33.11
C SER A 3 -101.98 17.03 -32.40
N GLU A 4 -101.26 18.13 -32.19
CA GLU A 4 -101.17 18.86 -30.92
C GLU A 4 -100.52 18.05 -29.77
N PRO A 5 -99.48 18.61 -29.11
CA PRO A 5 -98.73 17.92 -28.07
C PRO A 5 -99.52 17.90 -26.76
N SER A 6 -99.72 16.71 -26.21
CA SER A 6 -100.25 16.53 -24.85
C SER A 6 -99.31 17.21 -23.83
N PRO A 7 -99.85 17.93 -22.83
CA PRO A 7 -99.10 18.91 -22.05
C PRO A 7 -98.02 18.25 -21.21
N VAL A 8 -96.87 18.92 -21.12
CA VAL A 8 -95.77 18.58 -20.21
C VAL A 8 -96.29 18.68 -18.78
N ARG A 9 -96.79 17.56 -18.24
CA ARG A 9 -97.01 17.40 -16.81
C ARG A 9 -95.64 17.44 -16.15
N ARG A 10 -95.26 18.59 -15.57
CA ARG A 10 -94.24 18.64 -14.52
C ARG A 10 -94.73 17.75 -13.38
N ARG A 11 -94.29 16.50 -13.37
CA ARG A 11 -94.36 15.65 -12.20
C ARG A 11 -93.41 16.24 -11.17
N ILE A 12 -93.98 16.97 -10.22
CA ILE A 12 -93.29 17.31 -8.98
C ILE A 12 -93.17 15.97 -8.25
N GLU A 13 -91.95 15.42 -8.22
CA GLU A 13 -91.64 14.24 -7.41
C GLU A 13 -91.82 14.60 -5.93
N LEU A 14 -92.91 14.09 -5.34
CA LEU A 14 -93.31 14.28 -3.95
C LEU A 14 -92.87 13.12 -3.04
N LEU A 15 -91.96 12.26 -3.51
CA LEU A 15 -91.43 11.17 -2.70
C LEU A 15 -90.29 11.68 -1.83
N SER A 16 -90.47 11.62 -0.51
CA SER A 16 -89.37 11.79 0.45
C SER A 16 -88.20 10.88 0.09
N PRO A 17 -86.94 11.32 0.21
CA PRO A 17 -85.79 10.51 -0.18
C PRO A 17 -85.86 9.17 0.53
N SER A 18 -85.72 8.09 -0.25
CA SER A 18 -85.79 6.72 0.23
C SER A 18 -84.81 6.52 1.38
N THR A 19 -85.34 6.47 2.60
CA THR A 19 -84.55 6.12 3.78
C THR A 19 -83.97 4.72 3.57
N PRO A 20 -82.65 4.54 3.76
CA PRO A 20 -82.01 3.25 3.51
C PRO A 20 -82.64 2.17 4.39
N THR A 21 -83.01 1.06 3.75
CA THR A 21 -83.58 -0.15 4.36
C THR A 21 -82.71 -0.60 5.55
N GLY A 22 -83.33 -1.11 6.61
CA GLY A 22 -82.71 -1.24 7.95
C GLY A 22 -81.30 -1.86 8.00
N ARG A 23 -80.97 -2.80 7.10
CA ARG A 23 -79.63 -3.42 6.99
C ARG A 23 -78.55 -2.46 6.48
N ALA A 24 -78.85 -1.65 5.47
CA ALA A 24 -77.90 -0.66 4.93
C ALA A 24 -77.63 0.45 5.95
N LYS A 25 -78.65 0.86 6.72
CA LYS A 25 -78.51 1.81 7.83
C LYS A 25 -77.59 1.24 8.93
N LEU A 26 -77.70 -0.05 9.22
CA LEU A 26 -76.86 -0.73 10.22
C LEU A 26 -75.39 -0.82 9.78
N ILE A 27 -75.12 -1.15 8.51
CA ILE A 27 -73.76 -1.18 7.95
C ILE A 27 -73.16 0.22 7.94
N LEU A 28 -73.92 1.24 7.53
CA LEU A 28 -73.44 2.62 7.50
C LEU A 28 -73.15 3.12 8.92
N PHE A 29 -74.02 2.81 9.88
CA PHE A 29 -73.82 3.15 11.29
C PHE A 29 -72.59 2.43 11.87
N TRP A 30 -72.40 1.15 11.57
CA TRP A 30 -71.23 0.37 12.01
C TRP A 30 -69.95 0.87 11.36
N ALA A 31 -69.96 1.14 10.04
CA ALA A 31 -68.81 1.68 9.33
C ALA A 31 -68.40 3.04 9.89
N ARG A 32 -69.37 3.91 10.18
CA ARG A 32 -69.12 5.24 10.75
C ARG A 32 -68.63 5.18 12.20
N THR A 33 -69.21 4.30 13.01
CA THR A 33 -68.95 4.24 14.46
C THR A 33 -67.70 3.43 14.78
N VAL A 34 -67.46 2.33 14.07
CA VAL A 34 -66.43 1.34 14.41
C VAL A 34 -65.47 1.07 13.25
N GLY A 35 -65.98 0.85 12.03
CA GLY A 35 -65.17 0.40 10.90
C GLY A 35 -64.10 1.40 10.47
N ILE A 36 -64.49 2.63 10.17
CA ILE A 36 -63.59 3.70 9.71
C ILE A 36 -62.50 4.03 10.77
N PRO A 37 -62.83 4.30 12.04
CA PRO A 37 -61.79 4.59 13.03
C PRO A 37 -60.82 3.41 13.24
N LEU A 38 -61.31 2.16 13.20
CA LEU A 38 -60.46 0.97 13.30
C LEU A 38 -59.44 0.89 12.14
N ILE A 39 -59.90 1.13 10.91
CA ILE A 39 -59.02 1.10 9.72
C ILE A 39 -57.99 2.23 9.81
N ILE A 40 -58.38 3.43 10.24
CA ILE A 40 -57.45 4.56 10.40
C ILE A 40 -56.36 4.22 11.43
N VAL A 41 -56.74 3.66 12.58
CA VAL A 41 -55.77 3.23 13.60
C VAL A 41 -54.80 2.18 13.05
N LEU A 42 -55.32 1.17 12.34
CA LEU A 42 -54.49 0.14 11.73
C LEU A 42 -53.50 0.73 10.70
N GLN A 43 -53.96 1.68 9.89
CA GLN A 43 -53.11 2.37 8.91
C GLN A 43 -52.04 3.23 9.57
N LEU A 44 -52.36 3.92 10.68
CA LEU A 44 -51.36 4.67 11.45
C LEU A 44 -50.30 3.74 12.05
N VAL A 45 -50.71 2.57 12.57
CA VAL A 45 -49.77 1.56 13.06
C VAL A 45 -48.88 1.04 11.93
N PHE A 46 -49.46 0.75 10.77
CA PHE A 46 -48.71 0.30 9.60
C PHE A 46 -47.68 1.34 9.14
N LEU A 47 -48.07 2.61 9.06
CA LEU A 47 -47.16 3.72 8.74
C LEU A 47 -46.05 3.87 9.78
N GLY A 48 -46.35 3.68 11.07
CA GLY A 48 -45.35 3.71 12.14
C GLY A 48 -44.30 2.60 11.98
N ILE A 49 -44.75 1.36 11.72
CA ILE A 49 -43.86 0.22 11.48
C ILE A 49 -43.03 0.45 10.21
N PHE A 50 -43.66 0.97 9.14
CA PHE A 50 -42.99 1.27 7.89
C PHE A 50 -41.89 2.33 8.07
N ALA A 51 -42.19 3.42 8.77
CA ALA A 51 -41.20 4.46 9.08
C ALA A 51 -40.03 3.93 9.91
N LEU A 52 -40.31 3.09 10.90
CA LEU A 52 -39.26 2.45 11.71
C LEU A 52 -38.37 1.54 10.85
N ARG A 53 -38.96 0.74 9.96
CA ARG A 53 -38.22 -0.13 9.03
C ARG A 53 -37.31 0.68 8.12
N VAL A 54 -37.81 1.75 7.52
CA VAL A 54 -37.04 2.64 6.65
C VAL A 54 -35.88 3.27 7.41
N LYS A 55 -36.14 3.80 8.62
CA LYS A 55 -35.08 4.37 9.46
C LYS A 55 -33.99 3.35 9.78
N LEU A 56 -34.38 2.16 10.20
CA LEU A 56 -33.44 1.10 10.56
C LEU A 56 -32.58 0.70 9.35
N GLU A 57 -33.19 0.63 8.17
CA GLU A 57 -32.47 0.33 6.94
C GLU A 57 -31.48 1.45 6.55
N THR A 58 -31.87 2.73 6.70
CA THR A 58 -30.94 3.84 6.46
C THR A 58 -29.79 3.87 7.45
N ASP A 59 -30.07 3.64 8.75
CA ASP A 59 -29.05 3.63 9.79
C ASP A 59 -28.04 2.50 9.56
N LEU A 60 -28.51 1.31 9.17
CA LEU A 60 -27.66 0.18 8.81
C LEU A 60 -26.78 0.48 7.60
N ARG A 61 -27.34 1.09 6.55
CA ARG A 61 -26.58 1.46 5.34
C ARG A 61 -25.52 2.52 5.62
N GLN A 62 -25.85 3.52 6.46
CA GLN A 62 -24.88 4.54 6.87
C GLN A 62 -23.75 3.93 7.71
N LEU A 63 -24.10 3.05 8.65
CA LEU A 63 -23.12 2.37 9.49
C LEU A 63 -22.19 1.48 8.65
N SER A 64 -22.73 0.68 7.73
CA SER A 64 -21.91 -0.16 6.84
C SER A 64 -21.01 0.66 5.93
N ALA A 65 -21.49 1.79 5.41
CA ALA A 65 -20.66 2.69 4.60
C ALA A 65 -19.50 3.28 5.42
N SER A 66 -19.76 3.70 6.66
CA SER A 66 -18.74 4.26 7.54
C SER A 66 -17.68 3.24 7.96
N VAL A 67 -18.04 1.95 8.06
CA VAL A 67 -17.10 0.86 8.34
C VAL A 67 -16.22 0.60 7.13
N ALA A 68 -16.80 0.49 5.94
CA ALA A 68 -16.05 0.28 4.70
C ALA A 68 -15.05 1.42 4.42
N GLU A 69 -15.42 2.67 4.69
CA GLU A 69 -14.53 3.83 4.55
C GLU A 69 -13.33 3.73 5.53
N LYS A 70 -13.58 3.40 6.79
CA LYS A 70 -12.54 3.25 7.80
C LYS A 70 -11.62 2.05 7.53
N GLU A 71 -12.16 0.95 7.04
CA GLU A 71 -11.38 -0.22 6.62
C GLU A 71 -10.46 0.10 5.44
N GLY A 72 -10.92 0.91 4.48
CA GLY A 72 -10.09 1.39 3.36
C GLY A 72 -8.87 2.16 3.83
N VAL A 73 -9.04 3.10 4.77
CA VAL A 73 -7.93 3.89 5.34
C VAL A 73 -6.93 3.02 6.10
N VAL A 74 -7.40 1.98 6.80
CA VAL A 74 -6.52 1.04 7.52
C VAL A 74 -5.75 0.12 6.56
N ALA A 75 -6.37 -0.30 5.45
CA ALA A 75 -5.72 -1.12 4.43
C ALA A 75 -4.57 -0.36 3.73
N GLU A 76 -4.78 0.91 3.39
CA GLU A 76 -3.71 1.75 2.82
C GLU A 76 -2.55 1.96 3.81
N ALA A 77 -2.86 2.12 5.11
CA ALA A 77 -1.84 2.23 6.16
C ALA A 77 -1.02 0.94 6.34
N TYR A 78 -1.62 -0.23 6.12
CA TYR A 78 -0.95 -1.53 6.24
C TYR A 78 0.12 -1.72 5.16
N ASP A 79 -0.17 -1.37 3.91
CA ASP A 79 0.79 -1.46 2.80
C ASP A 79 1.95 -0.46 2.97
N PHE A 80 1.67 0.73 3.49
CA PHE A 80 2.69 1.71 3.85
C PHE A 80 3.61 1.18 4.95
N GLU A 81 3.07 0.66 6.06
CA GLU A 81 3.85 0.11 7.17
C GLU A 81 4.75 -1.05 6.71
N GLN A 82 4.24 -1.95 5.86
CA GLN A 82 5.02 -3.05 5.33
C GLN A 82 6.18 -2.55 4.44
N THR A 83 5.93 -1.54 3.62
CA THR A 83 6.95 -0.92 2.76
C THR A 83 8.00 -0.17 3.57
N PHE A 84 7.57 0.57 4.61
CA PHE A 84 8.43 1.28 5.53
C PHE A 84 9.36 0.34 6.30
N ARG A 85 8.82 -0.75 6.88
CA ARG A 85 9.63 -1.79 7.56
C ARG A 85 10.63 -2.46 6.62
N ARG A 86 10.22 -2.83 5.40
CA ARG A 86 11.13 -3.41 4.41
C ARG A 86 12.26 -2.45 4.03
N THR A 87 11.96 -1.16 3.94
CA THR A 87 12.95 -0.13 3.59
C THR A 87 13.93 0.07 4.74
N GLN A 88 13.45 0.14 5.98
CA GLN A 88 14.32 0.22 7.15
C GLN A 88 15.23 -1.00 7.30
N LEU A 89 14.72 -2.22 7.11
CA LEU A 89 15.55 -3.44 7.14
C LEU A 89 16.66 -3.42 6.08
N LYS A 90 16.36 -2.93 4.88
CA LYS A 90 17.37 -2.78 3.82
C LYS A 90 18.42 -1.72 4.20
N LEU A 91 17.99 -0.59 4.76
CA LEU A 91 18.90 0.47 5.21
C LEU A 91 19.78 0.00 6.37
N GLU A 92 19.24 -0.78 7.30
CA GLU A 92 19.99 -1.37 8.40
C GLU A 92 21.01 -2.41 7.91
N GLN A 93 20.65 -3.25 6.92
CA GLN A 93 21.60 -4.17 6.29
C GLN A 93 22.72 -3.42 5.56
N VAL A 94 22.40 -2.36 4.83
CA VAL A 94 23.41 -1.51 4.16
C VAL A 94 24.29 -0.80 5.21
N ALA A 95 23.73 -0.34 6.31
CA ALA A 95 24.48 0.27 7.41
C ALA A 95 25.40 -0.75 8.09
N LYS A 96 24.95 -1.98 8.34
CA LYS A 96 25.79 -3.06 8.89
C LYS A 96 26.95 -3.42 7.98
N ILE A 97 26.72 -3.51 6.66
CA ILE A 97 27.80 -3.74 5.68
C ILE A 97 28.79 -2.57 5.65
N ARG A 98 28.30 -1.34 5.86
CA ARG A 98 29.15 -0.14 5.94
C ARG A 98 29.98 -0.10 7.23
N ASP A 99 29.43 -0.57 8.35
CA ASP A 99 30.09 -0.52 9.66
C ASP A 99 30.97 -1.76 9.93
N GLU A 100 30.70 -2.92 9.33
CA GLU A 100 31.52 -4.15 9.48
C GLU A 100 32.73 -4.19 8.55
N LEU A 101 32.74 -3.42 7.46
CA LEU A 101 33.90 -3.35 6.58
C LEU A 101 34.43 -1.93 6.55
N CYS A 102 35.59 -1.74 7.20
CA CYS A 102 36.50 -0.61 6.99
C CYS A 102 37.06 -0.64 5.55
N VAL A 103 36.22 -0.84 4.51
CA VAL A 103 36.60 -0.82 3.09
C VAL A 103 37.32 0.47 2.79
N SER A 104 36.81 1.59 3.32
CA SER A 104 37.41 2.91 3.18
C SER A 104 38.80 2.96 3.84
N CYS A 105 38.99 2.33 5.00
CA CYS A 105 40.26 2.30 5.73
C CYS A 105 41.30 1.43 5.01
N ALA A 106 40.89 0.25 4.54
CA ALA A 106 41.72 -0.65 3.75
C ALA A 106 42.11 0.00 2.40
N PHE A 107 41.16 0.65 1.72
CA PHE A 107 41.42 1.36 0.47
C PHE A 107 42.31 2.60 0.67
N GLU A 108 42.17 3.31 1.79
CA GLU A 108 43.06 4.42 2.14
C GLU A 108 44.48 3.93 2.42
N THR A 109 44.64 2.83 3.15
CA THR A 109 45.94 2.20 3.41
C THR A 109 46.61 1.74 2.11
N LEU A 110 45.84 1.08 1.23
CA LEU A 110 46.32 0.65 -0.09
C LEU A 110 46.72 1.83 -0.99
N ASN A 111 46.00 2.96 -0.93
CA ASN A 111 46.38 4.16 -1.66
C ASN A 111 47.63 4.84 -1.09
N LYS A 112 47.92 4.71 0.22
CA LYS A 112 49.15 5.24 0.83
C LYS A 112 50.39 4.45 0.38
N ILE A 113 50.30 3.12 0.32
CA ILE A 113 51.42 2.25 -0.05
C ILE A 113 51.64 2.13 -1.56
N LYS A 114 50.65 2.56 -2.36
CA LYS A 114 50.68 2.47 -3.81
C LYS A 114 51.68 3.45 -4.44
N PRO A 115 52.64 2.97 -5.26
CA PRO A 115 53.46 3.84 -6.11
C PRO A 115 52.61 4.61 -7.13
N ALA A 116 52.98 5.85 -7.44
CA ALA A 116 52.24 6.76 -8.32
C ALA A 116 51.95 6.19 -9.73
N GLU A 117 52.72 5.20 -10.16
CA GLU A 117 52.70 4.62 -11.50
C GLU A 117 51.78 3.40 -11.63
N ILE A 118 51.19 2.93 -10.52
CA ILE A 118 50.21 1.86 -10.54
C ILE A 118 48.82 2.47 -10.75
N THR A 119 47.92 1.75 -11.43
CA THR A 119 46.50 2.11 -11.52
C THR A 119 45.67 0.94 -11.03
N PHE A 120 44.74 1.20 -10.12
CA PHE A 120 43.80 0.18 -9.66
C PHE A 120 42.59 0.19 -10.59
N THR A 121 42.28 -0.96 -11.17
CA THR A 121 41.17 -1.12 -12.12
C THR A 121 39.93 -1.65 -11.42
N THR A 122 40.10 -2.69 -10.59
CA THR A 122 39.02 -3.32 -9.85
C THR A 122 39.51 -3.65 -8.45
N THR A 123 38.67 -3.39 -7.46
CA THR A 123 38.91 -3.82 -6.07
C THR A 123 37.65 -4.48 -5.54
N ARG A 124 37.80 -5.61 -4.87
CA ARG A 124 36.70 -6.37 -4.27
C ARG A 124 37.12 -6.81 -2.88
N LEU A 125 36.34 -6.45 -1.88
CA LEU A 125 36.55 -6.91 -0.51
C LEU A 125 35.44 -7.92 -0.15
N GLU A 126 35.85 -9.10 0.26
CA GLU A 126 34.95 -10.19 0.68
C GLU A 126 35.43 -10.70 2.04
N GLY A 127 34.86 -10.14 3.10
CA GLY A 127 35.29 -10.40 4.48
C GLY A 127 36.70 -9.85 4.77
N GLU A 128 37.66 -10.74 5.00
CA GLU A 128 39.08 -10.41 5.24
C GLU A 128 39.94 -10.43 3.98
N LYS A 129 39.36 -10.86 2.85
CA LYS A 129 40.06 -11.01 1.58
C LYS A 129 39.82 -9.80 0.70
N PHE A 130 40.89 -9.14 0.30
CA PHE A 130 40.87 -8.02 -0.63
C PHE A 130 41.50 -8.44 -1.95
N GLU A 131 40.67 -8.62 -2.97
CA GLU A 131 41.11 -8.87 -4.33
C GLU A 131 41.32 -7.54 -5.05
N LEU A 132 42.49 -7.34 -5.64
CA LEU A 132 42.85 -6.16 -6.41
C LEU A 132 43.31 -6.56 -7.80
N ILE A 133 42.82 -5.82 -8.79
CA ILE A 133 43.30 -5.85 -10.17
C ILE A 133 43.96 -4.50 -10.44
N ALA A 134 45.22 -4.54 -10.81
CA ALA A 134 46.02 -3.35 -11.02
C ALA A 134 46.86 -3.45 -12.30
N GLU A 135 47.22 -2.30 -12.86
CA GLU A 135 48.13 -2.21 -13.98
C GLU A 135 49.28 -1.24 -13.71
N THR A 136 50.45 -1.53 -14.28
CA THR A 136 51.61 -0.63 -14.23
C THR A 136 52.36 -0.64 -15.56
N PRO A 137 52.83 0.53 -16.06
CA PRO A 137 53.68 0.60 -17.24
C PRO A 137 55.13 0.18 -16.95
N LYS A 138 55.52 0.08 -15.68
CA LYS A 138 56.90 -0.21 -15.25
C LYS A 138 56.94 -1.39 -14.28
N GLY A 139 57.77 -2.39 -14.61
CA GLY A 139 57.97 -3.56 -13.74
C GLY A 139 58.59 -3.22 -12.39
N LEU A 140 59.42 -2.16 -12.33
CA LEU A 140 60.01 -1.68 -11.08
C LEU A 140 58.94 -1.19 -10.08
N SER A 141 57.87 -0.56 -10.57
CA SER A 141 56.79 -0.05 -9.73
C SER A 141 55.96 -1.19 -9.16
N PHE A 142 55.78 -2.30 -9.89
CA PHE A 142 55.20 -3.53 -9.35
C PHE A 142 56.07 -4.10 -8.22
N ALA A 143 57.38 -4.21 -8.43
CA ALA A 143 58.30 -4.70 -7.41
C ALA A 143 58.29 -3.84 -6.14
N ALA A 144 58.27 -2.50 -6.29
CA ALA A 144 58.15 -1.57 -5.18
C ALA A 144 56.82 -1.73 -4.43
N PHE A 145 55.71 -1.94 -5.14
CA PHE A 145 54.42 -2.18 -4.51
C PHE A 145 54.37 -3.48 -3.71
N VAL A 146 54.93 -4.57 -4.25
CA VAL A 146 55.04 -5.85 -3.52
C VAL A 146 55.92 -5.68 -2.27
N ALA A 147 57.04 -4.93 -2.38
CA ALA A 147 57.88 -4.63 -1.21
C ALA A 147 57.11 -3.85 -0.14
N ASN A 148 56.38 -2.80 -0.51
CA ASN A 148 55.57 -2.01 0.41
C ASN A 148 54.47 -2.85 1.09
N ILE A 149 53.87 -3.79 0.36
CA ILE A 149 52.88 -4.72 0.92
C ILE A 149 53.51 -5.65 1.98
N LEU A 150 54.73 -6.13 1.74
CA LEU A 150 55.44 -7.02 2.66
C LEU A 150 55.94 -6.31 3.93
N GLU A 151 56.16 -5.00 3.85
CA GLU A 151 56.56 -4.17 5.00
C GLU A 151 55.37 -3.68 5.84
N GLU A 152 54.16 -3.70 5.28
CA GLU A 152 52.96 -3.19 5.94
C GLU A 152 52.39 -4.17 6.97
N GLU A 153 52.33 -3.76 8.24
CA GLU A 153 51.88 -4.63 9.33
C GLU A 153 50.39 -5.02 9.25
N GLY A 154 49.58 -4.25 8.50
CA GLY A 154 48.16 -4.52 8.30
C GLY A 154 47.85 -5.62 7.29
N ILE A 155 48.84 -6.13 6.55
CA ILE A 155 48.65 -7.16 5.53
C ILE A 155 49.27 -8.47 6.04
N ARG A 156 48.40 -9.46 6.31
CA ARG A 156 48.81 -10.76 6.85
C ARG A 156 49.37 -11.66 5.76
N GLU A 157 48.71 -11.69 4.60
CA GLU A 157 49.10 -12.53 3.46
C GLU A 157 48.87 -11.78 2.14
N ALA A 158 49.73 -12.04 1.15
CA ALA A 158 49.60 -11.51 -0.19
C ALA A 158 49.88 -12.61 -1.23
N LEU A 159 48.91 -12.88 -2.08
CA LEU A 159 48.98 -13.88 -3.14
C LEU A 159 48.86 -13.21 -4.51
N LEU A 160 49.79 -13.49 -5.41
CA LEU A 160 49.68 -13.11 -6.81
C LEU A 160 48.93 -14.21 -7.58
N THR A 161 47.71 -13.91 -8.03
CA THR A 161 46.83 -14.87 -8.71
C THR A 161 47.09 -14.90 -10.21
N SER A 162 47.39 -13.74 -10.81
CA SER A 162 47.73 -13.66 -12.24
C SER A 162 48.60 -12.45 -12.56
N GLY A 163 49.35 -12.54 -13.66
CA GLY A 163 50.13 -11.44 -14.22
C GLY A 163 50.25 -11.60 -15.74
N SER A 164 49.92 -10.57 -16.49
CA SER A 164 50.03 -10.57 -17.96
C SER A 164 50.31 -9.18 -18.52
N LEU A 165 50.81 -9.10 -19.74
CA LEU A 165 50.98 -7.84 -20.44
C LEU A 165 49.73 -7.55 -21.28
N ASN A 166 49.16 -6.36 -21.13
CA ASN A 166 48.07 -5.92 -21.99
C ASN A 166 48.60 -5.48 -23.37
N ARG A 167 47.70 -5.26 -24.33
CA ARG A 167 48.05 -4.79 -25.69
C ARG A 167 48.75 -3.43 -25.71
N GLY A 168 48.64 -2.64 -24.64
CA GLY A 168 49.31 -1.36 -24.47
C GLY A 168 50.72 -1.46 -23.87
N GLY A 169 51.20 -2.66 -23.55
CA GLY A 169 52.50 -2.89 -22.93
C GLY A 169 52.52 -2.68 -21.41
N ASN A 170 51.37 -2.44 -20.76
CA ASN A 170 51.29 -2.39 -19.31
C ASN A 170 51.20 -3.80 -18.73
N PHE A 171 51.85 -4.00 -17.59
CA PHE A 171 51.73 -5.21 -16.79
C PHE A 171 50.48 -5.14 -15.94
N VAL A 172 49.52 -6.01 -16.21
CA VAL A 172 48.27 -6.18 -15.46
C VAL A 172 48.41 -7.37 -14.53
N PHE A 173 48.13 -7.18 -13.25
CA PHE A 173 48.24 -8.21 -12.25
C PHE A 173 47.00 -8.26 -11.35
N THR A 174 46.69 -9.47 -10.89
CA THR A 174 45.64 -9.72 -9.90
C THR A 174 46.28 -10.25 -8.64
N MET A 175 46.01 -9.59 -7.51
CA MET A 175 46.48 -10.02 -6.20
C MET A 175 45.32 -10.20 -5.23
N GLU A 176 45.41 -11.21 -4.38
CA GLU A 176 44.55 -11.39 -3.22
C GLU A 176 45.36 -11.07 -1.96
N LEU A 177 44.86 -10.14 -1.14
CA LEU A 177 45.46 -9.75 0.12
C LEU A 177 44.55 -10.22 1.26
N VAL A 178 45.14 -10.76 2.32
CA VAL A 178 44.42 -11.05 3.57
C VAL A 178 44.76 -9.96 4.56
N LEU A 179 43.73 -9.21 4.96
CA LEU A 179 43.85 -8.04 5.83
C LEU A 179 43.73 -8.45 7.30
N ASP A 180 44.58 -7.88 8.17
CA ASP A 180 44.48 -8.04 9.61
C ASP A 180 43.55 -6.97 10.21
N LYS A 181 42.34 -7.38 10.62
CA LYS A 181 41.31 -6.47 11.14
C LYS A 181 41.73 -5.72 12.40
N ASP A 182 42.65 -6.27 13.19
CA ASP A 182 43.06 -5.66 14.47
C ASP A 182 44.07 -4.51 14.28
N LYS A 183 44.69 -4.41 13.09
CA LYS A 183 45.71 -3.39 12.77
C LYS A 183 45.26 -2.31 11.78
N ILE A 184 44.12 -2.49 11.10
CA ILE A 184 43.58 -1.52 10.11
C ILE A 184 42.53 -0.57 10.74
N ARG A 185 42.43 -0.56 12.07
CA ARG A 185 41.43 0.21 12.82
C ARG A 185 41.88 1.63 13.14
#